data_AF-A0A1H5DL32-F1
#
_entry.id   AF-A0A1H5DL32-F1
#
_cell.length_a   1.000
_cell.length_b   1.000
_cell.length_c   1.000
_cell.angle_alpha   90.00
_cell.angle_beta   90.00
_cell.angle_gamma   90.00
#
_symmetry.space_group_name_H-M   'P 1'
#
loop_
_entity.id
_entity.type
_entity.pdbx_description
1 polymer ?
#
loop_
_entity_poly.entity_id
_entity_poly.type
_entity_poly.pdbx_seq_one_letter_code
_entity_poly.pdbx_strand_id
1 'polypeptide(L)'
;MNAPVTVHDIARRLPEPAALHDHCRALAMLEAVLESERTYRHHLFDARWSQAQAMASMSNGSGDEYAIVFSSAGVYVRGFAHESPMSPYAVDGPWPGVLDDVPAVFRAHVEEPAFSDEDGMPVVTACIWRETGDDRWQAGTIDFPEETTGDPDGAAFLFGLLADRSPEAFQRWAEDYHEVPVDLEAVRHVLSSRPLTEAVVRALNPEASLAALAQDIAEIGYPVA
;
A
#
# COMPACT_ATOMS: atom_id res chain seq x y z
N MET A 1 -5.60 -28.30 3.26
CA MET A 1 -5.49 -26.89 3.67
C MET A 1 -4.37 -26.30 2.83
N ASN A 2 -4.60 -25.16 2.17
CA ASN A 2 -3.52 -24.48 1.44
C ASN A 2 -2.48 -23.98 2.45
N ALA A 3 -1.21 -23.95 2.05
CA ALA A 3 -0.17 -23.32 2.86
C ALA A 3 -0.53 -21.85 3.12
N PRO A 4 -0.19 -21.28 4.29
CA PRO A 4 -0.41 -19.87 4.56
C PRO A 4 0.36 -19.00 3.56
N VAL A 5 -0.25 -17.91 3.14
CA VAL A 5 0.38 -16.83 2.38
C VAL A 5 0.88 -15.83 3.41
N THR A 6 2.15 -15.44 3.29
CA THR A 6 2.82 -14.55 4.27
C THR A 6 3.48 -13.37 3.56
N VAL A 7 4.07 -12.47 4.34
CA VAL A 7 4.91 -11.38 3.85
C VAL A 7 6.02 -11.87 2.92
N HIS A 8 6.53 -13.09 3.11
CA HIS A 8 7.53 -13.68 2.21
C HIS A 8 6.96 -13.99 0.82
N ASP A 9 5.70 -14.43 0.73
CA ASP A 9 5.03 -14.65 -0.56
C ASP A 9 4.75 -13.33 -1.27
N ILE A 10 4.37 -12.30 -0.50
CA ILE A 10 4.17 -10.95 -1.04
C ILE A 10 5.49 -10.36 -1.55
N ALA A 11 6.56 -10.43 -0.78
CA ALA A 11 7.88 -9.93 -1.19
C ALA A 11 8.33 -10.52 -2.54
N ARG A 12 8.08 -11.83 -2.77
CA ARG A 12 8.38 -12.48 -4.06
C ARG A 12 7.55 -11.99 -5.24
N ARG A 13 6.37 -11.40 -4.99
CA ARG A 13 5.41 -10.96 -6.02
C ARG A 13 5.48 -9.45 -6.28
N LEU A 14 6.05 -8.67 -5.37
CA LEU A 14 6.18 -7.23 -5.56
C LEU A 14 7.05 -6.91 -6.78
N PRO A 15 6.67 -5.90 -7.59
CA PRO A 15 7.46 -5.50 -8.74
C PRO A 15 8.71 -4.70 -8.31
N GLU A 16 9.56 -4.33 -9.26
CA GLU A 16 10.65 -3.38 -9.02
C GLU A 16 10.16 -2.06 -8.37
N PRO A 17 10.98 -1.41 -7.51
CA PRO A 17 10.62 -0.18 -6.80
C PRO A 17 9.94 0.91 -7.64
N ALA A 18 10.44 1.20 -8.84
CA ALA A 18 9.86 2.22 -9.71
C ALA A 18 8.45 1.82 -10.20
N ALA A 19 8.25 0.54 -10.52
CA ALA A 19 6.94 0.04 -10.94
C ALA A 19 5.95 -0.05 -9.76
N LEU A 20 6.43 -0.29 -8.53
CA LEU A 20 5.60 -0.22 -7.33
C LEU A 20 5.16 1.23 -7.07
N HIS A 21 6.10 2.19 -7.16
CA HIS A 21 5.84 3.61 -6.98
C HIS A 21 4.75 4.11 -7.94
N ASP A 22 4.88 3.82 -9.24
CA ASP A 22 3.90 4.24 -10.23
C ASP A 22 2.54 3.55 -10.04
N HIS A 23 2.54 2.29 -9.61
CA HIS A 23 1.30 1.59 -9.26
C HIS A 23 0.59 2.23 -8.07
N CYS A 24 1.31 2.55 -6.99
CA CYS A 24 0.73 3.23 -5.83
C CYS A 24 0.15 4.61 -6.18
N ARG A 25 0.82 5.37 -7.05
CA ARG A 25 0.29 6.64 -7.58
C ARG A 25 -1.00 6.42 -8.37
N ALA A 26 -1.06 5.36 -9.17
CA ALA A 26 -2.26 5.02 -9.93
C ALA A 26 -3.42 4.58 -9.03
N LEU A 27 -3.17 3.80 -7.97
CA LEU A 27 -4.18 3.43 -6.97
C LEU A 27 -4.77 4.68 -6.29
N ALA A 28 -3.91 5.58 -5.79
CA ALA A 28 -4.36 6.83 -5.18
C ALA A 28 -5.14 7.73 -6.15
N MET A 29 -4.78 7.72 -7.45
CA MET A 29 -5.50 8.48 -8.45
C MET A 29 -6.89 7.88 -8.75
N LEU A 30 -6.99 6.55 -8.80
CA LEU A 30 -8.28 5.87 -8.97
C LEU A 30 -9.21 6.16 -7.79
N GLU A 31 -8.69 6.08 -6.56
CA GLU A 31 -9.42 6.44 -5.34
C GLU A 31 -9.94 7.87 -5.37
N ALA A 32 -9.10 8.84 -5.75
CA ALA A 32 -9.55 10.23 -5.78
C ALA A 32 -10.65 10.50 -6.83
N VAL A 33 -10.68 9.72 -7.91
CA VAL A 33 -11.76 9.79 -8.90
C VAL A 33 -13.04 9.14 -8.39
N LEU A 34 -12.93 7.98 -7.73
CA LEU A 34 -14.09 7.21 -7.24
C LEU A 34 -14.72 7.81 -5.99
N GLU A 35 -13.90 8.33 -5.07
CA GLU A 35 -14.31 8.89 -3.79
C GLU A 35 -13.81 10.34 -3.65
N SER A 36 -14.74 11.29 -3.58
CA SER A 36 -14.44 12.71 -3.48
C SER A 36 -13.99 13.12 -2.07
N GLU A 37 -14.50 12.44 -1.04
CA GLU A 37 -14.17 12.72 0.35
C GLU A 37 -12.92 11.95 0.77
N ARG A 38 -11.81 12.66 0.92
CA ARG A 38 -10.50 12.08 1.23
C ARG A 38 -10.50 11.14 2.44
N THR A 39 -11.30 11.41 3.47
CA THR A 39 -11.37 10.62 4.70
C THR A 39 -11.88 9.19 4.46
N TYR A 40 -12.62 8.94 3.39
CA TYR A 40 -13.15 7.61 3.05
C TYR A 40 -12.30 6.85 2.02
N ARG A 41 -11.23 7.48 1.51
CA ARG A 41 -10.33 6.81 0.54
C ARG A 41 -9.45 5.81 1.27
N HIS A 42 -9.30 4.61 0.68
CA HIS A 42 -8.38 3.63 1.25
C HIS A 42 -6.95 3.96 0.88
N HIS A 43 -6.65 4.20 -0.41
CA HIS A 43 -5.28 4.40 -0.88
C HIS A 43 -4.95 5.88 -1.11
N LEU A 44 -3.83 6.32 -0.55
CA LEU A 44 -3.32 7.68 -0.69
C LEU A 44 -1.86 7.66 -1.14
N PHE A 45 -1.44 8.76 -1.77
CA PHE A 45 -0.05 8.95 -2.18
C PHE A 45 0.38 10.40 -1.96
N ASP A 46 1.38 10.58 -1.11
CA ASP A 46 2.04 11.86 -0.87
C ASP A 46 3.41 11.87 -1.54
N ALA A 47 3.52 12.56 -2.69
CA ALA A 47 4.80 12.70 -3.40
C ALA A 47 5.81 13.58 -2.66
N ARG A 48 5.41 14.23 -1.55
CA ARG A 48 6.21 15.19 -0.78
C ARG A 48 6.18 14.88 0.73
N TRP A 49 6.02 13.61 1.09
CA TRP A 49 6.09 13.14 2.48
C TRP A 49 7.28 13.73 3.24
N SER A 50 8.43 13.80 2.57
CA SER A 50 9.53 14.69 2.97
C SER A 50 10.15 15.38 1.74
N GLN A 51 11.20 16.18 1.94
CA GLN A 51 11.92 16.82 0.84
C GLN A 51 12.54 15.82 -0.16
N ALA A 52 12.76 14.56 0.26
CA ALA A 52 13.46 13.55 -0.52
C ALA A 52 12.72 12.20 -0.61
N GLN A 53 11.50 12.11 -0.05
CA GLN A 53 10.75 10.87 0.04
C GLN A 53 9.31 11.07 -0.38
N ALA A 54 8.78 10.04 -1.02
CA ALA A 54 7.35 9.88 -1.25
C ALA A 54 6.82 8.77 -0.37
N MET A 55 5.54 8.86 0.00
CA MET A 55 4.86 7.84 0.77
C MET A 55 3.56 7.43 0.10
N ALA A 56 3.37 6.13 -0.07
CA ALA A 56 2.05 5.55 -0.32
C ALA A 56 1.50 5.01 1.00
N SER A 57 0.20 5.13 1.21
CA SER A 57 -0.46 4.57 2.39
C SER A 57 -1.79 3.96 2.04
N MET A 58 -2.22 2.98 2.84
CA MET A 58 -3.58 2.48 2.86
C MET A 58 -4.10 2.40 4.29
N SER A 59 -5.36 2.76 4.50
CA SER A 59 -6.09 2.47 5.74
C SER A 59 -7.52 2.08 5.42
N ASN A 60 -8.04 1.05 6.09
CA ASN A 60 -9.45 0.68 5.98
C ASN A 60 -10.37 1.39 7.00
N GLY A 61 -9.81 2.33 7.79
CA GLY A 61 -10.54 3.03 8.85
C GLY A 61 -10.96 2.16 10.04
N SER A 62 -10.58 0.88 10.06
CA SER A 62 -10.95 -0.12 11.07
C SER A 62 -9.73 -0.80 11.72
N GLY A 63 -8.55 -0.20 11.55
CA GLY A 63 -7.31 -0.62 12.20
C GLY A 63 -6.29 -1.29 11.28
N ASP A 64 -6.68 -1.73 10.08
CA ASP A 64 -5.72 -2.29 9.13
C ASP A 64 -5.12 -1.19 8.25
N GLU A 65 -3.79 -1.19 8.14
CA GLU A 65 -3.09 -0.17 7.38
C GLU A 65 -1.73 -0.62 6.85
N TYR A 66 -1.27 0.06 5.81
CA TYR A 66 0.13 0.00 5.41
C TYR A 66 0.69 1.38 5.07
N ALA A 67 2.02 1.49 5.15
CA ALA A 67 2.77 2.58 4.56
C ALA A 67 3.97 2.05 3.77
N ILE A 68 4.29 2.75 2.68
CA ILE A 68 5.41 2.47 1.79
C ILE A 68 6.21 3.74 1.64
N VAL A 69 7.45 3.75 2.11
CA VAL A 69 8.34 4.90 1.98
C VAL A 69 9.33 4.65 0.85
N PHE A 70 9.28 5.51 -0.16
CA PHE A 70 10.22 5.51 -1.28
C PHE A 70 11.33 6.53 -1.00
N SER A 71 12.58 6.09 -0.98
CA SER A 71 13.74 6.93 -0.67
C SER A 71 14.93 6.62 -1.59
N SER A 72 15.97 7.45 -1.51
CA SER A 72 17.25 7.19 -2.19
C SER A 72 18.00 5.96 -1.65
N ALA A 73 17.71 5.51 -0.43
CA ALA A 73 18.30 4.29 0.15
C ALA A 73 17.59 3.02 -0.35
N GLY A 74 16.38 3.15 -0.91
CA GLY A 74 15.53 2.04 -1.32
C GLY A 74 14.09 2.24 -0.84
N VAL A 75 13.35 1.14 -0.72
CA VAL A 75 11.94 1.16 -0.35
C VAL A 75 11.71 0.36 0.93
N TYR A 76 10.99 0.97 1.86
CA TYR A 76 10.53 0.35 3.10
C TYR A 76 9.02 0.21 3.08
N VAL A 77 8.51 -0.98 3.43
CA VAL A 77 7.09 -1.31 3.48
C VAL A 77 6.78 -1.82 4.88
N ARG A 78 5.78 -1.23 5.53
CA ARG A 78 5.20 -1.74 6.77
C ARG A 78 3.71 -1.97 6.59
N GLY A 79 3.22 -3.09 7.08
CA GLY A 79 1.81 -3.44 7.15
C GLY A 79 1.43 -3.80 8.57
N PHE A 80 0.23 -3.41 8.96
CA PHE A 80 -0.37 -3.72 10.24
C PHE A 80 -1.77 -4.26 10.00
N ALA A 81 -1.97 -5.53 10.35
CA ALA A 81 -3.28 -6.17 10.38
C ALA A 81 -3.73 -6.25 11.83
N HIS A 82 -4.75 -5.48 12.19
CA HIS A 82 -5.15 -5.27 13.58
C HIS A 82 -5.58 -6.58 14.26
N GLU A 83 -6.30 -7.42 13.52
CA GLU A 83 -6.79 -8.73 14.00
C GLU A 83 -5.78 -9.88 13.84
N SER A 84 -4.57 -9.58 13.35
CA SER A 84 -3.53 -10.60 13.20
C SER A 84 -3.12 -11.16 14.57
N PRO A 85 -2.90 -12.48 14.69
CA PRO A 85 -2.28 -13.07 15.88
C PRO A 85 -0.84 -12.57 16.12
N MET A 86 -0.20 -11.97 15.12
CA MET A 86 1.12 -11.34 15.21
C MET A 86 1.06 -9.87 15.61
N SER A 87 -0.15 -9.33 15.87
CA SER A 87 -0.33 -7.96 16.31
C SER A 87 0.46 -7.69 17.60
N PRO A 88 1.16 -6.55 17.72
CA PRO A 88 1.90 -6.21 18.93
C PRO A 88 1.00 -6.12 20.18
N TYR A 89 -0.31 -5.89 19.99
CA TYR A 89 -1.30 -5.89 21.05
C TYR A 89 -1.69 -7.30 21.52
N ALA A 90 -1.38 -8.35 20.75
CA ALA A 90 -1.60 -9.73 21.13
C ALA A 90 -0.42 -10.32 21.95
N VAL A 91 0.81 -9.81 21.73
CA VAL A 91 2.05 -10.36 22.31
C VAL A 91 2.89 -9.37 23.11
N ASP A 92 2.41 -8.15 23.35
CA ASP A 92 3.06 -7.07 24.12
C ASP A 92 4.41 -6.61 23.53
N GLY A 93 4.41 -6.33 22.22
CA GLY A 93 5.59 -5.90 21.47
C GLY A 93 5.56 -6.36 20.01
N PRO A 94 6.39 -5.81 19.11
CA PRO A 94 6.46 -6.29 17.72
C PRO A 94 6.80 -7.78 17.70
N TRP A 95 6.16 -8.54 16.80
CA TRP A 95 6.44 -9.97 16.69
C TRP A 95 7.92 -10.22 16.34
N PRO A 96 8.61 -11.15 17.04
CA PRO A 96 10.03 -11.43 16.78
C PRO A 96 10.31 -11.76 15.32
N GLY A 97 11.37 -11.19 14.76
CA GLY A 97 11.77 -11.36 13.37
C GLY A 97 11.12 -10.38 12.38
N VAL A 98 10.01 -9.72 12.72
CA VAL A 98 9.35 -8.78 11.78
C VAL A 98 10.22 -7.54 11.51
N LEU A 99 10.85 -7.01 12.56
CA LEU A 99 11.69 -5.80 12.48
C LEU A 99 13.18 -6.05 12.73
N ASP A 100 13.54 -7.24 13.22
CA ASP A 100 14.89 -7.53 13.75
C ASP A 100 15.98 -7.46 12.67
N ASP A 101 15.64 -7.87 11.44
CA ASP A 101 16.56 -7.95 10.31
C ASP A 101 16.51 -6.69 9.40
N VAL A 102 15.72 -5.67 9.76
CA VAL A 102 15.58 -4.45 8.94
C VAL A 102 16.93 -3.73 8.85
N PRO A 103 17.45 -3.45 7.64
CA PRO A 103 18.72 -2.77 7.46
C PRO A 103 18.78 -1.41 8.13
N ALA A 104 19.98 -1.05 8.63
CA ALA A 104 20.20 0.22 9.34
C ALA A 104 19.79 1.45 8.52
N VAL A 105 19.85 1.38 7.19
CA VAL A 105 19.42 2.48 6.30
C VAL A 105 17.93 2.81 6.40
N PHE A 106 17.10 1.86 6.86
CA PHE A 106 15.66 2.04 7.05
C PHE A 106 15.27 2.22 8.52
N ARG A 107 16.23 2.28 9.45
CA ARG A 107 15.93 2.34 10.89
C ARG A 107 15.07 3.55 11.26
N ALA A 108 15.30 4.70 10.61
CA ALA A 108 14.48 5.89 10.79
C ALA A 108 12.99 5.68 10.43
N HIS A 109 12.68 4.75 9.52
CA HIS A 109 11.31 4.40 9.18
C HIS A 109 10.68 3.43 10.19
N VAL A 110 11.49 2.58 10.83
CA VAL A 110 11.01 1.74 11.93
C VAL A 110 10.66 2.59 13.16
N GLU A 111 11.39 3.68 13.37
CA GLU A 111 11.23 4.60 14.50
C GLU A 111 10.34 5.81 14.19
N GLU A 112 9.74 5.84 13.00
CA GLU A 112 8.88 6.94 12.56
C GLU A 112 7.63 7.02 13.45
N PRO A 113 7.41 8.15 14.16
CA PRO A 113 6.23 8.32 15.01
C PRO A 113 4.90 8.13 14.28
N ALA A 114 4.83 8.47 12.99
CA ALA A 114 3.62 8.24 12.19
C ALA A 114 3.28 6.74 11.98
N PHE A 115 4.21 5.82 12.26
CA PHE A 115 4.04 4.37 12.15
C PHE A 115 4.05 3.66 13.51
N SER A 116 3.86 4.43 14.58
CA SER A 116 3.75 3.92 15.95
C SER A 116 2.48 4.45 16.60
N ASP A 117 2.02 3.80 17.67
CA ASP A 117 0.94 4.33 18.49
C ASP A 117 1.40 5.44 19.44
N GLU A 118 0.49 5.90 20.29
CA GLU A 118 0.73 7.01 21.23
C GLU A 118 1.82 6.73 22.28
N ASP A 119 2.08 5.46 22.57
CA ASP A 119 3.12 5.01 23.51
C ASP A 119 4.45 4.71 22.80
N GLY A 120 4.50 4.88 21.47
CA GLY A 120 5.67 4.60 20.64
C GLY A 120 5.83 3.12 20.30
N MET A 121 4.79 2.29 20.45
CA MET A 121 4.78 0.91 19.99
C MET A 121 4.66 0.90 18.45
N PRO A 122 5.60 0.28 17.72
CA PRO A 122 5.47 0.14 16.26
C PRO A 122 4.22 -0.68 15.91
N VAL A 123 3.31 -0.10 15.12
CA VAL A 123 2.13 -0.81 14.62
C VAL A 123 2.49 -1.58 13.36
N VAL A 124 2.89 -2.84 13.54
CA VAL A 124 3.39 -3.68 12.45
C VAL A 124 3.15 -5.17 12.70
N THR A 125 2.71 -5.86 11.67
CA THR A 125 2.62 -7.32 11.60
C THR A 125 3.44 -7.89 10.44
N ALA A 126 3.71 -7.08 9.42
CA ALA A 126 4.49 -7.44 8.25
C ALA A 126 5.43 -6.30 7.85
N CYS A 127 6.68 -6.64 7.50
CA CYS A 127 7.66 -5.68 7.00
C CYS A 127 8.40 -6.24 5.78
N ILE A 128 8.54 -5.42 4.73
CA ILE A 128 9.29 -5.73 3.51
C ILE A 128 10.22 -4.56 3.23
N TRP A 129 11.42 -4.84 2.73
CA TRP A 129 12.32 -3.81 2.26
C TRP A 129 13.07 -4.22 1.00
N ARG A 130 13.62 -3.23 0.31
CA ARG A 130 14.59 -3.44 -0.76
C ARG A 130 15.54 -2.25 -0.81
N GLU A 131 16.83 -2.50 -0.55
CA GLU A 131 17.86 -1.47 -0.67
C GLU A 131 18.15 -1.13 -2.13
N THR A 132 18.66 0.07 -2.37
CA THR A 132 19.12 0.47 -3.70
C THR A 132 20.33 -0.37 -4.09
N GLY A 133 20.19 -1.13 -5.19
CA GLY A 133 21.22 -2.05 -5.67
C GLY A 133 20.88 -3.53 -5.43
N ASP A 134 19.91 -3.83 -4.56
CA ASP A 134 19.40 -5.19 -4.41
C ASP A 134 18.53 -5.59 -5.61
N ASP A 135 18.54 -6.88 -5.93
CA ASP A 135 17.77 -7.47 -7.03
C ASP A 135 16.42 -8.07 -6.58
N ARG A 136 16.14 -8.07 -5.27
CA ARG A 136 14.93 -8.67 -4.70
C ARG A 136 14.44 -7.93 -3.46
N TRP A 137 13.15 -8.06 -3.21
CA TRP A 137 12.56 -7.68 -1.93
C TRP A 137 12.94 -8.70 -0.85
N GLN A 138 13.08 -8.20 0.37
CA GLN A 138 13.47 -8.94 1.54
C GLN A 138 12.44 -8.71 2.66
N ALA A 139 12.33 -9.67 3.56
CA ALA A 139 11.58 -9.59 4.80
C ALA A 139 12.38 -10.35 5.86
N GLY A 140 12.11 -10.09 7.14
CA GLY A 140 12.92 -10.65 8.23
C GLY A 140 12.70 -12.15 8.43
N THR A 141 13.59 -12.78 9.19
CA THR A 141 13.51 -14.20 9.53
C THR A 141 12.45 -14.41 10.60
N ILE A 142 11.24 -14.80 10.18
CA ILE A 142 10.06 -14.85 11.05
C ILE A 142 9.67 -16.30 11.34
N ASP A 143 9.52 -16.62 12.63
CA ASP A 143 8.84 -17.84 13.09
C ASP A 143 7.32 -17.56 13.16
N PHE A 144 6.58 -17.97 12.12
CA PHE A 144 5.14 -17.76 12.04
C PHE A 144 4.34 -18.70 12.96
N PRO A 145 3.20 -18.26 13.50
CA PRO A 145 2.35 -19.09 14.35
C PRO A 145 1.73 -20.27 13.58
N GLU A 146 1.96 -21.50 14.08
CA GLU A 146 1.61 -22.77 13.41
C GLU A 146 0.08 -23.00 13.25
N GLU A 147 -0.75 -22.50 14.17
CA GLU A 147 -2.19 -22.82 14.22
C GLU A 147 -3.09 -21.84 13.45
N THR A 148 -2.51 -20.97 12.63
CA THR A 148 -3.26 -19.88 11.99
C THR A 148 -3.77 -20.26 10.61
N THR A 149 -5.00 -19.83 10.30
CA THR A 149 -5.58 -20.06 8.97
C THR A 149 -5.08 -19.00 8.00
N GLY A 150 -4.19 -19.41 7.08
CA GLY A 150 -4.04 -18.80 5.76
C GLY A 150 -3.22 -17.51 5.64
N ASP A 151 -3.28 -16.57 6.58
CA ASP A 151 -2.62 -15.26 6.47
C ASP A 151 -2.20 -14.73 7.87
N PRO A 152 -1.19 -15.35 8.53
CA PRO A 152 -0.84 -15.07 9.92
C PRO A 152 -0.46 -13.62 10.20
N ASP A 153 0.24 -12.97 9.28
CA ASP A 153 0.71 -11.58 9.40
C ASP A 153 -0.24 -10.57 8.73
N GLY A 154 -1.31 -11.04 8.07
CA GLY A 154 -2.25 -10.24 7.32
C GLY A 154 -1.70 -9.68 6.00
N ALA A 155 -0.50 -10.09 5.59
CA ALA A 155 0.17 -9.55 4.42
C ALA A 155 -0.60 -9.84 3.12
N ALA A 156 -1.27 -10.98 3.02
CA ALA A 156 -2.04 -11.34 1.83
C ALA A 156 -3.23 -10.40 1.61
N PHE A 157 -3.94 -10.06 2.69
CA PHE A 157 -5.01 -9.07 2.67
C PHE A 157 -4.48 -7.66 2.39
N LEU A 158 -3.53 -7.19 3.21
CA LEU A 158 -3.03 -5.81 3.16
C LEU A 158 -2.40 -5.44 1.81
N PHE A 159 -1.61 -6.36 1.24
CA PHE A 159 -0.80 -6.09 0.05
C PHE A 159 -1.37 -6.73 -1.22
N GLY A 160 -2.62 -7.22 -1.18
CA GLY A 160 -3.25 -7.91 -2.30
C GLY A 160 -3.19 -7.12 -3.61
N LEU A 161 -3.53 -5.83 -3.58
CA LEU A 161 -3.49 -4.93 -4.74
C LEU A 161 -2.08 -4.50 -5.14
N LEU A 162 -1.07 -4.68 -4.27
CA LEU A 162 0.33 -4.45 -4.61
C LEU A 162 0.95 -5.67 -5.30
N ALA A 163 0.52 -6.88 -4.89
CA ALA A 163 0.99 -8.15 -5.40
C ALA A 163 0.22 -8.65 -6.64
N ASP A 164 -1.04 -8.28 -6.80
CA ASP A 164 -1.83 -8.43 -8.03
C ASP A 164 -2.20 -7.05 -8.57
N ARG A 165 -1.40 -6.58 -9.53
CA ARG A 165 -1.52 -5.25 -10.13
C ARG A 165 -2.40 -5.25 -11.38
N SER A 166 -3.20 -6.31 -11.59
CA SER A 166 -4.10 -6.38 -12.73
C SER A 166 -5.24 -5.36 -12.59
N PRO A 167 -5.69 -4.73 -13.69
CA PRO A 167 -6.90 -3.90 -13.69
C PRO A 167 -8.12 -4.63 -13.14
N GLU A 168 -8.21 -5.94 -13.39
CA GLU A 168 -9.30 -6.80 -12.92
C GLU A 168 -9.28 -7.00 -11.40
N ALA A 169 -8.09 -7.03 -10.76
CA ALA A 169 -7.99 -7.08 -9.30
C ALA A 169 -8.47 -5.77 -8.66
N PHE A 170 -8.03 -4.63 -9.20
CA PHE A 170 -8.52 -3.33 -8.73
C PHE A 170 -10.03 -3.18 -8.94
N GLN A 171 -10.54 -3.52 -10.12
CA GLN A 171 -11.97 -3.43 -10.44
C GLN A 171 -12.80 -4.23 -9.44
N ARG A 172 -12.46 -5.50 -9.20
CA ARG A 172 -13.20 -6.33 -8.23
C ARG A 172 -13.20 -5.72 -6.83
N TRP A 173 -12.05 -5.21 -6.38
CA TRP A 173 -11.94 -4.55 -5.08
C TRP A 173 -12.80 -3.27 -5.03
N ALA A 174 -12.72 -2.43 -6.05
CA ALA A 174 -13.43 -1.15 -6.10
C ALA A 174 -14.96 -1.35 -6.22
N GLU A 175 -15.42 -2.33 -6.99
CA GLU A 175 -16.84 -2.66 -7.11
C GLU A 175 -17.42 -3.22 -5.80
N ASP A 176 -16.65 -4.02 -5.07
CA ASP A 176 -17.04 -4.54 -3.76
C ASP A 176 -17.08 -3.41 -2.70
N TYR A 177 -16.06 -2.54 -2.69
CA TYR A 177 -15.94 -1.48 -1.68
C TYR A 177 -16.89 -0.30 -1.92
N HIS A 178 -16.94 0.23 -3.14
CA HIS A 178 -17.77 1.40 -3.46
C HIS A 178 -19.20 1.01 -3.87
N GLU A 179 -19.52 -0.29 -3.97
CA GLU A 179 -20.82 -0.83 -4.37
C GLU A 179 -21.36 -0.28 -5.70
N VAL A 180 -20.46 0.13 -6.62
CA VAL A 180 -20.80 0.66 -7.94
C VAL A 180 -19.98 -0.02 -9.04
N PRO A 181 -20.53 -0.20 -10.26
CA PRO A 181 -19.74 -0.70 -11.39
C PRO A 181 -18.56 0.22 -11.72
N VAL A 182 -17.41 -0.37 -12.05
CA VAL A 182 -16.19 0.39 -12.39
C VAL A 182 -15.76 0.06 -13.81
N ASP A 183 -15.51 1.08 -14.64
CA ASP A 183 -15.08 0.89 -16.03
C ASP A 183 -13.65 0.34 -16.10
N LEU A 184 -13.52 -0.91 -16.56
CA LEU A 184 -12.23 -1.63 -16.61
C LEU A 184 -11.21 -0.98 -17.55
N GLU A 185 -11.64 -0.37 -18.65
CA GLU A 185 -10.71 0.26 -19.61
C GLU A 185 -10.19 1.59 -19.08
N ALA A 186 -11.00 2.33 -18.33
CA ALA A 186 -10.58 3.49 -17.58
C ALA A 186 -9.59 3.11 -16.45
N VAL A 187 -9.85 2.02 -15.72
CA VAL A 187 -8.88 1.47 -14.75
C VAL A 187 -7.56 1.11 -15.43
N ARG A 188 -7.62 0.37 -16.56
CA ARG A 188 -6.44 0.01 -17.35
C ARG A 188 -5.68 1.25 -17.83
N HIS A 189 -6.39 2.33 -18.17
CA HIS A 189 -5.78 3.61 -18.52
C HIS A 189 -4.95 4.20 -17.38
N VAL A 190 -5.53 4.27 -16.19
CA VAL A 190 -4.86 4.87 -15.04
C VAL A 190 -3.72 3.98 -14.52
N LEU A 191 -3.90 2.67 -14.42
CA LEU A 191 -2.84 1.75 -13.99
C LEU A 191 -1.65 1.69 -14.97
N SER A 192 -1.87 2.06 -16.25
CA SER A 192 -0.79 2.20 -17.24
C SER A 192 -0.05 3.54 -17.16
N SER A 193 -0.31 4.36 -16.13
CA SER A 193 0.29 5.70 -15.94
C SER A 193 0.11 6.63 -17.15
N ARG A 194 -0.98 6.47 -17.90
CA ARG A 194 -1.30 7.35 -19.03
C ARG A 194 -1.85 8.69 -18.51
N PRO A 195 -1.61 9.82 -19.20
CA PRO A 195 -2.16 11.12 -18.80
C PRO A 195 -3.68 11.04 -18.57
N LEU A 196 -4.13 11.56 -17.44
CA LEU A 196 -5.54 11.60 -17.08
C LEU A 196 -6.30 12.55 -18.01
N THR A 197 -7.49 12.16 -18.43
CA THR A 197 -8.36 12.95 -19.31
C THR A 197 -9.76 13.05 -18.73
N GLU A 198 -10.52 14.08 -19.11
CA GLU A 198 -11.92 14.22 -18.68
C GLU A 198 -12.77 12.98 -19.04
N ALA A 199 -12.53 12.38 -20.21
CA ALA A 199 -13.26 11.18 -20.64
C ALA A 199 -12.99 9.97 -19.72
N VAL A 200 -11.74 9.76 -19.29
CA VAL A 200 -11.38 8.68 -18.36
C VAL A 200 -11.96 8.95 -16.97
N VAL A 201 -11.91 10.19 -16.49
CA VAL A 201 -12.52 10.58 -15.21
C VAL A 201 -14.01 10.31 -15.22
N ARG A 202 -14.74 10.75 -16.26
CA ARG A 202 -16.19 10.56 -16.38
C ARG A 202 -16.60 9.09 -16.55
N ALA A 203 -15.73 8.27 -17.12
CA ALA A 203 -15.98 6.82 -17.24
C ALA A 203 -15.89 6.11 -15.88
N LEU A 204 -14.99 6.56 -14.99
CA LEU A 204 -14.86 6.03 -13.63
C LEU A 204 -15.93 6.59 -12.68
N ASN A 205 -16.17 7.90 -12.76
CA ASN A 205 -17.17 8.59 -11.94
C ASN A 205 -17.84 9.70 -12.78
N PRO A 206 -19.10 9.52 -13.20
CA PRO A 206 -19.82 10.50 -14.02
C PRO A 206 -19.95 11.88 -13.39
N GLU A 207 -19.87 11.99 -12.05
CA GLU A 207 -20.00 13.25 -11.32
C GLU A 207 -18.64 13.97 -11.18
N ALA A 208 -17.53 13.22 -11.17
CA ALA A 208 -16.17 13.77 -11.06
C ALA A 208 -15.73 14.54 -12.31
N SER A 209 -14.85 15.53 -12.14
CA SER A 209 -14.25 16.29 -13.23
C SER A 209 -12.75 16.41 -13.06
N LEU A 210 -12.00 16.55 -14.16
CA LEU A 210 -10.56 16.75 -14.09
C LEU A 210 -10.19 18.03 -13.33
N ALA A 211 -11.02 19.06 -13.45
CA ALA A 211 -10.83 20.32 -12.72
C ALA A 211 -10.97 20.15 -11.20
N ALA A 212 -11.91 19.31 -10.74
CA ALA A 212 -12.08 19.03 -9.32
C ALA A 212 -10.89 18.25 -8.72
N LEU A 213 -10.20 17.45 -9.55
CA LEU A 213 -9.05 16.63 -9.14
C LEU A 213 -7.70 17.38 -9.18
N ALA A 214 -7.70 18.69 -9.46
CA ALA A 214 -6.45 19.43 -9.66
C ALA A 214 -5.50 19.37 -8.44
N GLN A 215 -6.03 19.37 -7.22
CA GLN A 215 -5.24 19.24 -6.00
C GLN A 215 -4.68 17.81 -5.86
N ASP A 216 -5.52 16.79 -6.03
CA ASP A 216 -5.10 15.38 -5.99
C ASP A 216 -4.01 15.09 -7.03
N ILE A 217 -4.18 15.56 -8.26
CA ILE A 217 -3.19 15.41 -9.35
C ILE A 217 -1.85 16.04 -8.97
N ALA A 218 -1.85 17.23 -8.35
CA ALA A 218 -0.63 17.94 -7.96
C ALA A 218 0.06 17.31 -6.74
N GLU A 219 -0.70 16.69 -5.85
CA GLU A 219 -0.20 15.98 -4.66
C GLU A 219 0.37 14.61 -5.01
N ILE A 220 -0.39 13.80 -5.74
CA ILE A 220 0.02 12.47 -6.25
C ILE A 220 1.11 12.62 -7.32
N GLY A 221 1.18 13.79 -7.96
CA GLY A 221 2.05 14.07 -9.10
C GLY A 221 1.65 13.32 -10.36
N TYR A 222 0.39 12.90 -10.50
CA TYR A 222 -0.10 12.05 -11.59
C TYR A 222 -0.08 12.79 -12.95
N PRO A 223 0.25 12.14 -14.09
CA PRO A 223 0.27 12.82 -15.39
C PRO A 223 -1.13 13.27 -15.84
N VAL A 224 -1.23 14.47 -16.41
CA VAL A 224 -2.47 15.04 -16.98
C VAL A 224 -2.25 15.48 -18.43
N ALA A 225 -3.27 15.31 -19.27
CA ALA A 225 -3.23 15.65 -20.70
C ALA A 225 -3.40 17.15 -20.97
#